data_AF-A0A8I1P302-F1
#
_entry.id   AF-A0A8I1P302-F1
#
_cell.length_a   1.000
_cell.length_b   1.000
_cell.length_c   1.000
_cell.angle_alpha   90.00
_cell.angle_beta   90.00
_cell.angle_gamma   90.00
#
_symmetry.space_group_name_H-M   'P 1'
#
loop_
_entity.id
_entity.type
_entity.pdbx_description
1 polymer ?
#
loop_
_entity_poly.entity_id
_entity_poly.type
_entity_poly.pdbx_seq_one_letter_code
_entity_poly.pdbx_strand_id
1 'polypeptide(L)' 'GPRAAVFDNPQHSYTRKLMAAVPVPDPARRRLRRNAAAEEIRSPFRPVGYEPTPRAYREVSAGHFVRID' A
#
# COMPACT_ATOMS: atom_id res chain seq x y z
N GLY A 1 9.13 -6.72 9.63
CA GLY A 1 10.15 -6.33 8.63
C GLY A 1 10.75 -5.00 8.98
N PRO A 2 12.03 -4.76 8.63
CA PRO A 2 12.72 -3.51 8.95
C PRO A 2 12.15 -2.33 8.17
N ARG A 3 12.19 -1.12 8.76
CA ARG A 3 11.68 0.11 8.14
C ARG A 3 12.26 0.32 6.74
N ALA A 4 13.58 0.20 6.60
CA ALA A 4 14.28 0.42 5.33
C ALA A 4 13.69 -0.41 4.18
N ALA A 5 13.37 -1.68 4.41
CA ALA A 5 12.78 -2.55 3.38
C ALA A 5 11.43 -2.05 2.85
N VAL A 6 10.65 -1.33 3.67
CA VAL A 6 9.37 -0.74 3.25
C VAL A 6 9.58 0.45 2.31
N PHE A 7 10.65 1.22 2.50
CA PHE A 7 10.96 2.40 1.69
C PHE A 7 11.75 2.05 0.43
N ASP A 8 12.72 1.15 0.55
CA ASP A 8 13.66 0.83 -0.54
C ASP A 8 13.08 -0.20 -1.52
N ASN A 9 12.34 -1.19 -1.03
CA ASN A 9 11.79 -2.28 -1.85
C ASN A 9 10.40 -2.75 -1.38
N PRO A 10 9.37 -1.88 -1.43
CA PRO A 10 8.02 -2.24 -1.03
C PRO A 10 7.45 -3.39 -1.87
N GLN A 11 7.14 -4.50 -1.22
CA GLN A 11 6.66 -5.72 -1.89
C GLN A 11 5.16 -5.68 -2.23
N HIS A 12 4.33 -5.10 -1.36
CA HIS A 12 2.89 -5.08 -1.53
C HIS A 12 2.43 -3.95 -2.47
N SER A 13 1.42 -4.20 -3.29
CA SER A 13 0.78 -3.21 -4.17
C SER A 13 0.31 -1.94 -3.42
N TYR A 14 -0.47 -2.11 -2.34
CA TYR A 14 -0.86 -1.05 -1.40
C TYR A 14 0.31 -0.16 -0.93
N THR A 15 1.40 -0.77 -0.44
CA THR A 15 2.57 -0.02 0.03
C THR A 15 3.26 0.73 -1.11
N ARG A 16 3.37 0.12 -2.29
CA ARG A 16 3.89 0.79 -3.49
C ARG A 16 3.04 2.01 -3.86
N LYS A 17 1.71 1.90 -3.81
CA LYS A 17 0.79 3.04 -4.04
C LYS A 17 1.02 4.17 -3.02
N LEU A 18 1.16 3.85 -1.73
CA LEU A 18 1.43 4.86 -0.70
C LEU A 18 2.77 5.57 -0.91
N MET A 19 3.84 4.83 -1.21
CA MET A 19 5.15 5.43 -1.48
C MET A 19 5.12 6.30 -2.73
N ALA A 20 4.39 5.89 -3.77
CA ALA A 20 4.25 6.65 -5.02
C ALA A 20 3.45 7.95 -4.87
N ALA A 21 2.67 8.10 -3.79
CA ALA A 21 1.89 9.29 -3.48
C ALA A 21 2.73 10.39 -2.80
N VAL A 22 3.95 10.08 -2.35
CA VAL A 22 4.85 11.08 -1.75
C VAL A 22 5.26 12.11 -2.81
N PRO A 23 5.05 13.42 -2.57
CA PRO A 23 5.37 14.45 -3.55
C PRO A 23 6.88 14.63 -3.70
N VAL A 24 7.34 14.85 -4.93
CA VAL A 24 8.73 15.27 -5.21
C VAL A 24 8.82 16.78 -4.95
N PRO A 25 9.71 17.24 -4.05
CA PRO A 25 9.81 18.65 -3.65
C PRO A 25 10.46 19.56 -4.69
N ASP A 26 10.93 19.00 -5.81
CA ASP A 26 11.51 19.75 -6.92
C ASP A 26 10.43 20.61 -7.62
N PRO A 27 10.54 21.96 -7.58
CA PRO A 27 9.55 22.85 -8.17
C PRO A 27 9.44 22.71 -9.69
N ALA A 28 10.52 22.30 -10.38
CA ALA A 28 10.49 22.05 -11.83
C ALA A 28 9.64 20.83 -12.19
N ARG A 29 9.44 19.90 -11.24
CA ARG A 29 8.66 18.67 -11.42
C ARG A 29 7.22 18.77 -10.89
N ARG A 30 6.78 19.97 -10.47
CA ARG A 30 5.47 20.22 -9.83
C ARG A 30 4.26 19.84 -10.69
N ARG A 31 4.39 19.83 -12.02
CA ARG A 31 3.31 19.47 -12.97
C ARG A 31 3.13 17.96 -13.17
N LEU A 32 4.08 17.14 -12.73
CA LEU A 32 4.00 15.67 -12.72
C LEU A 32 3.21 15.16 -11.50
N ARG A 33 2.10 15.83 -11.16
CA ARG A 33 1.16 15.32 -10.15
C ARG A 33 0.45 14.13 -10.80
N ARG A 34 0.99 12.92 -10.60
CA ARG A 34 0.21 11.70 -10.81
C ARG A 34 -1.01 11.83 -9.93
N ASN A 35 -2.18 11.95 -10.54
CA ASN A 35 -3.45 11.88 -9.84
C ASN A 35 -3.38 10.65 -8.94
N ALA A 36 -3.27 10.86 -7.62
CA ALA A 36 -3.48 9.77 -6.69
C ALA A 36 -4.86 9.25 -7.05
N ALA A 37 -4.92 8.02 -7.56
CA ALA A 37 -6.15 7.44 -8.05
C ALA A 37 -7.19 7.61 -6.93
N ALA A 38 -8.16 8.48 -7.17
CA ALA A 38 -9.27 8.70 -6.26
C ALA A 38 -10.16 7.47 -6.37
N GLU A 39 -9.71 6.36 -5.77
CA GLU A 39 -10.54 5.19 -5.57
C GLU A 39 -11.65 5.58 -4.59
N GLU A 40 -12.90 5.28 -4.95
CA GLU A 40 -14.06 5.53 -4.12
C GLU A 40 -13.88 4.85 -2.74
N ILE A 41 -14.13 5.60 -1.67
CA ILE A 41 -14.01 5.09 -0.30
C ILE A 41 -15.16 4.11 -0.05
N ARG A 42 -14.83 2.84 0.19
CA ARG A 42 -15.83 1.82 0.54
C ARG A 42 -16.45 2.10 1.91
N SER A 43 -17.72 1.70 2.07
CA SER A 43 -18.42 1.76 3.35
C SER A 43 -17.60 1.08 4.46
N PRO A 44 -17.50 1.69 5.65
CA PRO A 44 -16.79 1.10 6.78
C PRO A 44 -17.57 -0.04 7.44
N PHE A 45 -18.87 -0.15 7.16
CA PHE A 45 -19.74 -1.15 7.79
C PHE A 45 -19.76 -2.46 7.00
N ARG A 46 -19.66 -3.57 7.73
CA ARG A 46 -19.85 -4.92 7.20
C ARG A 46 -21.34 -5.30 7.29
N PRO A 47 -21.88 -6.03 6.29
CA PRO A 47 -23.24 -6.54 6.37
C PRO A 47 -23.36 -7.61 7.46
N VAL A 48 -24.58 -7.86 7.92
CA VAL A 48 -24.90 -8.97 8.82
C VAL A 48 -24.56 -10.30 8.12
N GLY A 49 -23.90 -11.21 8.83
CA GLY A 49 -23.41 -12.47 8.27
C GLY A 49 -22.11 -12.36 7.46
N TYR A 50 -21.38 -11.25 7.56
CA TYR A 50 -20.06 -11.12 6.94
C TYR A 50 -19.04 -12.08 7.58
N GLU A 51 -18.53 -13.02 6.79
CA GLU A 51 -17.42 -13.89 7.15
C GLU A 51 -16.08 -13.31 6.62
N PRO A 52 -15.10 -13.01 7.48
CA PRO A 52 -13.79 -12.54 7.04
C PRO A 52 -13.04 -13.61 6.24
N THR A 53 -12.52 -13.22 5.08
CA THR A 53 -11.65 -14.11 4.29
C THR A 53 -10.31 -14.32 5.03
N PRO A 54 -9.83 -15.56 5.19
CA PRO A 54 -8.50 -15.82 5.74
C PRO A 54 -7.44 -15.11 4.92
N ARG A 55 -6.53 -14.39 5.59
CA ARG A 55 -5.45 -13.66 4.94
C ARG A 55 -4.23 -14.55 4.80
N ALA A 56 -3.74 -14.71 3.58
CA ALA A 56 -2.48 -15.39 3.31
C ALA A 56 -1.31 -14.40 3.38
N TYR A 57 -0.19 -14.85 3.94
CA TYR A 57 1.02 -14.05 4.08
C TYR A 57 2.22 -14.84 3.57
N ARG A 58 3.15 -14.13 2.92
CA ARG A 58 4.45 -14.65 2.50
C ARG A 58 5.54 -13.94 3.28
N GLU A 59 6.48 -14.71 3.82
CA GLU A 59 7.71 -14.16 4.39
C GLU A 59 8.66 -13.75 3.26
N VAL A 60 9.10 -12.49 3.26
CA VAL A 60 10.02 -11.95 2.23
C VAL A 60 11.44 -11.77 2.75
N SER A 61 11.58 -11.70 4.07
CA SER A 61 12.84 -11.77 4.82
C SER A 61 12.50 -12.17 6.25
N ALA A 62 13.49 -12.61 7.05
CA ALA A 62 13.27 -13.01 8.44
C ALA A 62 12.42 -11.99 9.22
N GLY A 63 11.25 -12.43 9.72
CA GLY A 63 10.32 -11.59 10.48
C GLY A 63 9.60 -10.51 9.65
N HIS A 64 9.61 -10.61 8.32
CA HIS A 64 8.93 -9.69 7.42
C HIS A 64 7.91 -10.43 6.56
N PHE A 65 6.64 -10.30 6.95
CA PHE A 65 5.52 -10.90 6.24
C PHE A 65 4.77 -9.86 5.44
N VAL A 66 4.40 -10.24 4.22
CA VAL A 66 3.63 -9.41 3.30
C VAL A 66 2.39 -10.20 2.89
N ARG A 67 1.22 -9.55 2.91
CA ARG A 67 -0.02 -10.18 2.46
C ARG A 67 0.11 -10.58 0.98
N ILE A 68 -0.32 -11.78 0.65
CA ILE A 68 -0.44 -12.24 -0.73
C ILE A 68 -1.71 -11.61 -1.31
N ASP A 69 -1.58 -10.93 -2.44
CA ASP A 69 -2.70 -10.33 -3.18
C ASP A 69 -3.48 -11.40 -3.95
#